data_AF-A0AAV0UPF2-F1
#
_entry.id   AF-A0AAV0UPF2-F1
#
_cell.length_a   1.000
_cell.length_b   1.000
_cell.length_c   1.000
_cell.angle_alpha   90.00
_cell.angle_beta   90.00
_cell.angle_gamma   90.00
#
_symmetry.space_group_name_H-M   'P 1'
#
loop_
_entity.id
_entity.type
_entity.pdbx_description
1 polymer ?
#
loop_
_entity_poly.entity_id
_entity_poly.type
_entity_poly.pdbx_seq_one_letter_code
_entity_poly.pdbx_strand_id
1 'polypeptide(L)'
;MRSWPENVPSVKDTKAVRLVCMGRGMLQDAQKLGSAVPVFDTHPTPVNVSVNYKPQPTVREATRSHVATKTEELAGCGCVIC
;
A
#
# COMPACT_ATOMS: atom_id res chain seq x y z
N MET A 1 0.19 -0.06 -19.08
CA MET A 1 -0.78 0.66 -18.22
C MET A 1 -1.93 1.20 -19.08
N ARG A 2 -2.83 0.34 -19.58
CA ARG A 2 -3.93 0.80 -20.45
C ARG A 2 -5.14 1.34 -19.69
N SER A 3 -5.21 1.07 -18.39
CA SER A 3 -6.34 1.43 -17.51
C SER A 3 -5.95 2.46 -16.45
N TRP A 4 -4.80 3.13 -16.60
CA TRP A 4 -4.40 4.18 -15.68
C TRP A 4 -5.14 5.48 -16.03
N PRO A 5 -5.70 6.20 -15.05
CA PRO A 5 -6.42 7.44 -15.31
C PRO A 5 -5.49 8.51 -15.91
N GLU A 6 -5.99 9.24 -16.91
CA GLU A 6 -5.22 10.23 -17.68
C GLU A 6 -4.79 11.44 -16.83
N ASN A 7 -5.58 11.77 -15.81
CA ASN A 7 -5.34 12.89 -14.91
C ASN A 7 -4.45 12.56 -13.70
N VAL A 8 -3.93 11.33 -13.62
CA VAL A 8 -3.01 10.91 -12.54
C VAL A 8 -1.62 10.73 -13.12
N PRO A 9 -0.57 11.32 -12.50
CA PRO A 9 0.79 11.15 -12.98
C PRO A 9 1.15 9.68 -13.23
N SER A 10 1.76 9.40 -14.37
CA SER A 10 2.17 8.05 -14.71
C SER A 10 3.22 7.55 -13.71
N VAL A 11 3.08 6.33 -13.24
CA VAL A 11 4.09 5.73 -12.36
C VAL A 11 5.20 5.11 -13.20
N LYS A 12 6.44 5.62 -13.04
CA LYS A 12 7.62 5.11 -13.76
C LYS A 12 8.15 3.79 -13.19
N ASP A 13 7.99 3.58 -11.88
CA ASP A 13 8.43 2.38 -11.15
C ASP A 13 7.24 1.70 -10.48
N THR A 14 7.00 0.43 -10.78
CA THR A 14 5.90 -0.34 -10.18
C THR A 14 6.04 -0.47 -8.67
N LYS A 15 7.24 -0.32 -8.10
CA LYS A 15 7.47 -0.32 -6.64
C LYS A 15 6.81 0.86 -5.91
N ALA A 16 6.46 1.92 -6.64
CA ALA A 16 5.69 3.03 -6.10
C ALA A 16 4.20 2.70 -5.95
N VAL A 17 3.71 1.60 -6.55
CA VAL A 17 2.31 1.18 -6.47
C VAL A 17 2.16 0.13 -5.38
N ARG A 18 1.20 0.33 -4.48
CA ARG A 18 0.79 -0.67 -3.48
C ARG A 18 -0.67 -1.03 -3.70
N LEU A 19 -0.95 -2.33 -3.74
CA LEU A 19 -2.30 -2.86 -3.81
C LEU A 19 -2.78 -3.21 -2.41
N VAL A 20 -4.01 -2.80 -2.06
CA VAL A 20 -4.61 -3.03 -0.75
C VAL A 20 -5.96 -3.69 -0.92
N CYS A 21 -6.08 -4.91 -0.40
CA CYS A 21 -7.34 -5.64 -0.36
C CYS A 21 -8.02 -5.43 1.00
N MET A 22 -9.30 -5.10 0.98
CA MET A 22 -10.11 -5.00 2.18
C MET A 22 -10.11 -6.34 2.94
N GLY A 23 -10.00 -6.28 4.27
CA GLY A 23 -9.91 -7.46 5.14
C GLY A 23 -8.55 -8.16 5.20
N ARG A 24 -7.58 -7.74 4.36
CA ARG A 24 -6.25 -8.36 4.29
C ARG A 24 -5.09 -7.37 4.41
N GLY A 25 -5.29 -6.13 3.98
CA GLY A 25 -4.25 -5.10 3.95
C GLY A 25 -3.43 -5.15 2.66
N MET A 26 -2.13 -4.83 2.76
CA MET A 26 -1.24 -4.73 1.60
C MET A 26 -0.98 -6.11 0.97
N LEU A 27 -1.17 -6.19 -0.35
CA LEU A 27 -0.82 -7.37 -1.14
C LEU A 27 0.66 -7.33 -1.52
N GLN A 28 1.33 -8.47 -1.44
CA GLN A 28 2.73 -8.63 -1.80
C GLN A 28 2.90 -9.11 -3.24
N ASP A 29 3.86 -8.56 -3.98
CA ASP A 29 4.10 -8.88 -5.40
C ASP A 29 4.35 -10.37 -5.67
N ALA A 30 5.05 -11.05 -4.77
CA ALA A 30 5.39 -12.47 -4.91
C ALA A 30 4.20 -13.41 -4.63
N GLN A 31 3.08 -12.88 -4.14
CA GLN A 31 1.96 -13.69 -3.66
C GLN A 31 0.82 -13.77 -4.67
N LYS A 32 0.39 -15.00 -4.98
CA LYS A 32 -0.84 -15.23 -5.74
C LYS A 32 -2.07 -14.87 -4.89
N LEU A 33 -3.08 -14.24 -5.51
CA LEU A 33 -4.26 -13.76 -4.77
C LEU A 33 -5.02 -14.87 -4.03
N GLY A 34 -5.04 -16.10 -4.56
CA GLY A 34 -5.47 -17.32 -3.85
C GLY A 34 -6.82 -17.20 -3.13
N SER A 35 -7.01 -18.01 -2.08
CA SER A 35 -8.19 -18.00 -1.21
C SER A 35 -8.26 -16.80 -0.25
N ALA A 36 -7.25 -15.94 -0.27
CA ALA A 36 -7.09 -14.88 0.72
C ALA A 36 -7.78 -13.56 0.31
N VAL A 37 -8.26 -13.47 -0.93
CA VAL A 37 -9.12 -12.38 -1.39
C VAL A 37 -10.54 -12.93 -1.41
N PRO A 38 -11.51 -12.28 -0.74
CA PRO A 38 -12.89 -12.73 -0.80
C PRO A 38 -13.35 -12.72 -2.25
N VAL A 39 -14.13 -13.71 -2.64
CA VAL A 39 -14.73 -13.81 -3.98
C VAL A 39 -16.24 -13.73 -3.78
N PHE A 40 -16.88 -12.86 -4.55
CA PHE A 40 -18.32 -12.71 -4.53
C PHE A 40 -18.87 -13.08 -5.90
N ASP A 41 -19.96 -13.85 -5.93
CA ASP A 41 -20.57 -14.29 -7.19
C ASP A 41 -21.32 -13.16 -7.91
N THR A 42 -21.63 -12.08 -7.18
CA THR A 42 -22.46 -10.97 -7.67
C THR A 42 -21.66 -9.77 -8.17
N HIS A 43 -20.40 -9.63 -7.75
CA HIS A 43 -19.56 -8.49 -8.12
C HIS A 43 -18.07 -8.80 -7.91
N PRO A 44 -17.17 -8.18 -8.70
CA PRO A 44 -15.74 -8.32 -8.47
C PRO A 44 -15.31 -7.64 -7.17
N THR A 45 -14.33 -8.24 -6.48
CA THR A 45 -13.79 -7.68 -5.24
C THR A 45 -12.96 -6.42 -5.52
N PRO A 46 -13.31 -5.27 -4.91
CA PRO A 46 -12.58 -4.04 -5.13
C PRO A 46 -11.19 -4.10 -4.47
N VAL A 47 -10.19 -3.58 -5.17
CA VAL A 47 -8.83 -3.40 -4.67
C VAL A 47 -8.49 -1.92 -4.66
N ASN A 48 -8.02 -1.42 -3.52
CA ASN A 48 -7.54 -0.05 -3.42
C ASN A 48 -6.10 0.04 -3.93
N VAL A 49 -5.78 1.12 -4.62
CA VAL A 49 -4.45 1.38 -5.19
C VAL A 49 -3.88 2.62 -4.54
N SER A 50 -2.71 2.50 -3.92
CA SER A 50 -1.95 3.61 -3.37
C SER A 50 -0.70 3.85 -4.19
N VAL A 51 -0.37 5.12 -4.44
CA VAL A 51 0.81 5.51 -5.22
C VAL A 51 1.71 6.39 -4.37
N ASN A 52 2.94 5.93 -4.17
CA ASN A 52 3.97 6.68 -3.47
C ASN A 52 5.03 7.19 -4.46
N TYR A 53 4.93 8.46 -4.83
CA TYR A 53 5.88 9.10 -5.74
C TYR A 53 7.24 9.41 -5.12
N LYS A 54 7.42 9.23 -3.80
CA LYS A 54 8.72 9.34 -3.16
C LYS A 54 9.42 7.99 -3.24
N PRO A 55 10.67 7.91 -3.73
CA PRO A 55 11.43 6.68 -3.68
C PRO A 55 11.61 6.30 -2.21
N GLN A 56 10.94 5.24 -1.75
CA GLN A 56 11.24 4.69 -0.44
C GLN A 56 12.59 3.96 -0.53
N PRO A 57 13.57 4.25 0.35
CA PRO A 57 14.60 3.28 0.63
C PRO A 57 13.89 2.02 1.12
N THR A 58 14.24 0.87 0.56
CA THR A 58 13.64 -0.43 0.90
C THR A 58 13.77 -0.69 2.40
N VAL A 59 12.73 -0.39 3.20
CA VAL A 59 12.70 -0.77 4.61
C VAL A 59 12.32 -2.25 4.65
N ARG A 60 13.32 -3.08 4.91
CA ARG A 60 13.13 -4.47 5.30
C ARG A 60 12.32 -4.53 6.60
N GLU A 61 11.36 -5.43 6.57
CA GLU A 61 10.60 -6.08 7.64
C GLU A 61 10.88 -5.70 9.10
N ALA A 62 9.79 -5.50 9.83
CA ALA A 62 9.72 -5.08 11.22
C ALA A 62 10.56 -5.95 12.17
N THR A 63 11.54 -5.34 12.84
CA THR A 63 11.94 -5.77 14.18
C THR A 63 11.54 -4.68 15.16
N ARG A 64 10.58 -5.04 15.99
CA ARG A 64 10.00 -4.29 17.10
C ARG A 64 11.12 -3.84 18.05
N SER A 65 11.36 -2.54 18.19
CA SER A 65 12.02 -2.01 19.38
C SER A 65 11.66 -0.55 19.60
N HIS A 66 10.99 -0.31 20.72
CA HIS A 66 10.71 1.01 21.28
C HIS A 66 12.03 1.67 21.69
N VAL A 67 12.33 2.87 21.20
CA VAL A 67 12.93 3.95 22.01
C VAL A 67 12.44 5.28 21.45
N ALA A 68 11.81 6.08 22.32
CA ALA A 68 11.38 7.43 22.05
C ALA A 68 12.58 8.39 21.98
N THR A 69 12.66 9.23 20.95
CA THR A 69 13.39 10.50 21.03
C THR A 69 12.64 11.53 20.19
N LYS A 70 12.28 12.62 20.88
CA LYS A 70 11.48 13.74 20.41
C LYS A 70 12.30 14.61 19.44
N THR A 71 11.78 14.87 18.24
CA THR A 71 12.14 16.04 17.43
C THR A 71 10.90 16.44 16.62
N GLU A 72 10.62 17.74 16.65
CA GLU A 72 9.39 18.36 16.20
C GLU A 72 9.24 18.46 14.68
N GLU A 73 7.97 18.41 14.27
CA GLU A 73 7.33 19.10 13.14
C GLU A 73 7.72 18.76 11.69
N LEU A 74 6.93 17.85 11.12
CA LEU A 74 6.21 18.11 9.87
C LEU A 74 4.90 17.35 9.95
N ALA A 75 3.78 18.07 9.86
CA ALA A 75 2.41 17.57 10.01
C ALA A 75 2.13 16.33 9.14
N GLY A 76 2.42 15.15 9.68
CA GLY A 76 2.01 13.86 9.15
C GLY A 76 0.68 13.50 9.79
N CYS A 77 -0.36 13.38 8.99
CA CYS A 77 -1.63 12.82 9.43
C CYS A 77 -1.42 11.33 9.75
N GLY A 78 -1.03 11.04 10.99
CA GLY A 78 -0.75 9.70 11.49
C GLY A 78 -2.01 9.07 12.04
N CYS A 79 -2.80 8.41 11.19
CA CYS A 79 -3.82 7.48 11.66
C CYS A 79 -3.11 6.19 12.11
N VAL A 80 -2.97 6.00 13.41
CA VAL A 80 -2.60 4.71 14.01
C VAL A 80 -3.84 3.85 14.03
N ILE A 81 -3.85 2.73 13.31
CA ILE A 81 -4.87 1.69 13.48
C ILE A 81 -4.37 0.80 14.62
N CYS A 82 -5.11 0.82 15.74
CA CYS A 82 -4.89 -0.02 16.92
C CYS A 82 -5.10 -1.51 16.63
#